data_AF-A0A7W1KCQ5-F1
#
_entry.id   AF-A0A7W1KCQ5-F1
#
_cell.length_a   1.000
_cell.length_b   1.000
_cell.length_c   1.000
_cell.angle_alpha   90.00
_cell.angle_beta   90.00
_cell.angle_gamma   90.00
#
_symmetry.space_group_name_H-M   'P 1'
#
loop_
_entity.id
_entity.type
_entity.pdbx_description
1 polymer ?
#
loop_
_entity_poly.entity_id
_entity_poly.type
_entity_poly.pdbx_seq_one_letter_code
_entity_poly.pdbx_strand_id
1 'polypeptide(L)'
;MKVAYWPGCVSRGFTPELHGSMARIAPLLDIELVEIDRGACCGAGVIAEHNQELADTLNARTFALAQQVDGAAMMMNICSTCQGAQSECQERLDANAEYRAHVNETLADEGLTYE
;
A
#
# COMPACT_ATOMS: atom_id res chain seq x y z
N MET A 1 -7.67 0.24 17.44
CA MET A 1 -7.33 -0.59 16.26
C MET A 1 -6.02 -0.09 15.68
N LYS A 2 -5.02 -0.96 15.53
CA LYS A 2 -3.72 -0.61 14.94
C LYS A 2 -3.74 -0.88 13.43
N VAL A 3 -3.23 0.04 12.62
CA VAL A 3 -3.20 -0.09 11.15
C VAL A 3 -1.83 0.29 10.60
N ALA A 4 -1.41 -0.42 9.55
CA ALA A 4 -0.22 -0.11 8.79
C ALA A 4 -0.57 1.00 7.78
N TYR A 5 -0.17 2.22 8.09
CA TYR A 5 -0.65 3.42 7.43
C TYR A 5 0.28 3.88 6.31
N TRP A 6 -0.21 3.85 5.07
CA TRP A 6 0.44 4.46 3.92
C TRP A 6 -0.28 5.74 3.53
N PRO A 7 0.29 6.93 3.82
CA PRO A 7 -0.37 8.20 3.49
C PRO A 7 -0.42 8.49 1.99
N GLY A 8 0.34 7.77 1.16
CA GLY A 8 0.42 8.01 -0.28
C GLY A 8 1.32 9.19 -0.65
N CYS A 9 1.40 9.50 -1.95
CA CYS A 9 2.26 10.57 -2.47
C CYS A 9 1.61 11.95 -2.35
N VAL A 10 0.35 12.08 -2.79
CA VAL A 10 -0.38 13.36 -2.80
C VAL A 10 -0.59 13.92 -1.40
N SER A 11 -1.03 13.08 -0.45
CA SER A 11 -1.30 13.51 0.92
C SER A 11 -0.04 13.94 1.70
N ARG A 12 1.16 13.59 1.23
CA ARG A 12 2.42 14.06 1.83
C ARG A 12 2.99 15.29 1.12
N GLY A 13 2.76 15.42 -0.19
CA GLY A 13 3.35 16.48 -1.00
C GLY A 13 2.38 17.62 -1.34
N PHE A 14 1.29 17.29 -2.02
CA PHE A 14 0.40 18.28 -2.67
C PHE A 14 -0.77 18.72 -1.78
N THR A 15 -1.26 17.83 -0.92
CA THR A 15 -2.36 18.10 0.03
C THR A 15 -1.97 17.66 1.44
N PRO A 16 -0.88 18.23 2.02
CA PRO A 16 -0.34 17.84 3.33
C PRO A 16 -1.35 17.96 4.47
N GLU A 17 -2.37 18.81 4.33
CA GLU A 17 -3.47 18.96 5.27
C GLU A 17 -4.27 17.67 5.46
N LEU A 18 -4.35 16.80 4.46
CA LEU A 18 -5.04 15.51 4.58
C LEU A 18 -4.32 14.58 5.57
N HIS A 19 -2.99 14.49 5.45
CA HIS A 19 -2.17 13.66 6.34
C HIS A 19 -2.19 14.22 7.77
N GLY A 20 -2.03 15.54 7.91
CA GLY A 20 -2.13 16.20 9.22
C GLY A 20 -3.51 16.08 9.87
N SER A 21 -4.59 16.10 9.07
CA SER A 21 -5.95 15.90 9.57
C SER A 21 -6.16 14.46 10.05
N MET A 22 -5.69 13.47 9.28
CA MET A 22 -5.79 12.06 9.67
C MET A 22 -5.02 11.77 10.97
N ALA A 23 -3.82 12.32 11.13
CA ALA A 23 -3.02 12.19 12.35
C ALA A 23 -3.74 12.74 13.60
N ARG A 24 -4.59 13.76 13.44
CA ARG A 24 -5.40 14.32 14.54
C ARG A 24 -6.69 13.55 14.79
N ILE A 25 -7.31 13.00 13.75
CA ILE A 25 -8.60 12.29 13.85
C ILE A 25 -8.41 10.85 14.33
N ALA A 26 -7.34 10.18 13.92
CA ALA A 26 -7.11 8.77 14.24
C ALA A 26 -7.18 8.46 15.76
N PRO A 27 -6.52 9.22 16.66
CA PRO A 27 -6.65 8.99 18.09
C PRO A 27 -8.07 9.16 18.64
N LEU A 28 -8.90 10.02 18.02
CA LEU A 28 -10.30 10.23 18.43
C LEU A 28 -11.21 9.07 18.05
N LEU A 29 -10.77 8.24 17.09
CA LEU A 29 -11.45 7.03 16.63
C LEU A 29 -10.81 5.76 17.21
N ASP A 30 -9.92 5.91 18.19
CA ASP A 30 -9.12 4.81 18.75
C ASP A 30 -8.31 4.06 17.68
N ILE A 31 -7.81 4.76 16.66
CA ILE A 31 -6.95 4.21 15.60
C ILE A 31 -5.49 4.59 15.87
N GLU A 32 -4.62 3.59 15.96
CA GLU A 32 -3.17 3.76 15.99
C GLU A 32 -2.63 3.65 14.57
N LEU A 33 -2.06 4.74 14.06
CA LEU A 33 -1.42 4.78 12.74
C LEU A 33 0.05 4.41 12.89
N VAL A 34 0.47 3.30 12.30
CA VAL A 34 1.89 2.98 12.15
C VAL A 34 2.32 3.28 10.73
N GLU A 35 3.05 4.37 10.55
CA GLU A 35 3.45 4.83 9.23
C GLU A 35 4.40 3.83 8.54
N ILE A 36 4.08 3.53 7.29
CA ILE A 36 4.98 2.88 6.34
C ILE A 36 5.68 3.99 5.56
N ASP A 37 6.97 4.18 5.77
CA ASP A 37 7.76 5.25 5.15
C ASP A 37 8.33 4.85 3.78
N ARG A 38 8.65 3.56 3.61
CA ARG A 38 9.30 3.00 2.41
C ARG A 38 8.35 2.44 1.36
N GLY A 39 7.05 2.72 1.42
CA GLY A 39 6.09 2.32 0.38
C GLY A 39 6.34 2.99 -0.98
N ALA A 40 5.75 2.45 -2.04
CA ALA A 40 5.86 3.01 -3.39
C ALA A 40 4.59 3.80 -3.78
N CYS A 41 4.70 4.65 -4.82
CA CYS A 41 3.53 5.24 -5.45
C CYS A 41 2.64 4.11 -6.02
N CYS A 42 1.33 4.20 -5.84
CA CYS A 42 0.37 3.24 -6.39
C CYS A 42 0.28 3.24 -7.93
N GLY A 43 0.93 4.21 -8.59
CA GLY A 43 0.94 4.36 -10.05
C GLY A 43 -0.28 5.07 -10.63
N ALA A 44 -1.34 5.28 -9.84
CA ALA A 44 -2.56 6.02 -10.20
C ALA A 44 -3.20 5.56 -11.53
N GLY A 45 -3.13 4.26 -11.83
CA GLY A 45 -3.58 3.68 -13.10
C GLY A 45 -2.62 3.90 -14.28
N VAL A 46 -1.88 5.01 -14.29
CA VAL A 46 -0.98 5.39 -15.41
C VAL A 46 0.16 4.40 -15.63
N ILE A 47 0.77 3.87 -14.56
CA ILE A 47 1.83 2.86 -14.72
C ILE A 47 1.25 1.57 -15.34
N ALA A 48 0.06 1.16 -14.91
CA ALA A 48 -0.58 -0.07 -15.37
C ALA A 48 -0.95 -0.02 -16.85
N GLU A 49 -1.26 1.17 -17.40
CA GLU A 49 -1.50 1.37 -18.83
C GLU A 49 -0.30 0.98 -19.71
N HIS A 50 0.92 1.09 -19.17
CA HIS A 50 2.15 0.75 -19.88
C HIS A 50 2.75 -0.58 -19.43
N ASN A 51 2.71 -0.88 -18.14
CA ASN A 51 3.29 -2.08 -17.55
C ASN A 51 2.53 -2.48 -16.28
N GLN A 52 1.59 -3.42 -16.45
CA GLN A 52 0.78 -3.98 -15.37
C GLN A 52 1.62 -4.69 -14.31
N GLU A 53 2.62 -5.47 -14.72
CA GLU A 53 3.49 -6.21 -13.81
C GLU A 53 4.30 -5.28 -12.91
N LEU A 54 4.82 -4.19 -13.47
CA LEU A 54 5.52 -3.17 -12.68
C LEU A 54 4.58 -2.50 -11.68
N ALA A 55 3.37 -2.13 -12.10
CA ALA A 55 2.38 -1.53 -11.20
C ALA A 55 2.01 -2.48 -10.06
N ASP A 56 1.79 -3.77 -10.36
CA ASP A 56 1.44 -4.77 -9.36
C ASP A 56 2.61 -5.03 -8.41
N THR A 57 3.84 -5.12 -8.93
CA THR A 57 5.05 -5.32 -8.12
C THR A 57 5.27 -4.16 -7.13
N LEU A 58 5.09 -2.91 -7.56
CA LEU A 58 5.22 -1.73 -6.68
C LEU A 58 4.16 -1.72 -5.56
N ASN A 59 2.93 -2.11 -5.88
CA ASN A 59 1.85 -2.18 -4.89
C ASN A 59 2.04 -3.39 -3.95
N ALA A 60 2.38 -4.57 -4.47
CA ALA A 60 2.71 -5.77 -3.69
C ALA A 60 3.85 -5.51 -2.70
N ARG A 61 4.89 -4.78 -3.13
CA ARG A 61 5.98 -4.35 -2.23
C ARG A 61 5.46 -3.52 -1.06
N THR A 62 4.48 -2.64 -1.30
CA THR A 62 3.87 -1.82 -0.25
C THR A 62 3.00 -2.68 0.68
N PHE A 63 2.29 -3.68 0.14
CA PHE A 63 1.53 -4.64 0.94
C PHE A 63 2.42 -5.51 1.82
N ALA A 64 3.54 -6.02 1.28
CA ALA A 64 4.53 -6.79 2.03
C ALA A 64 5.13 -5.98 3.19
N LEU A 65 5.45 -4.70 2.97
CA LEU A 65 5.87 -3.80 4.04
C LEU A 65 4.77 -3.60 5.10
N ALA A 66 3.51 -3.50 4.68
CA ALA A 66 2.38 -3.40 5.61
C ALA A 66 2.20 -4.68 6.45
N GLN A 67 2.39 -5.85 5.86
CA GLN A 67 2.32 -7.16 6.52
C GLN A 67 3.43 -7.35 7.58
N GLN A 68 4.55 -6.63 7.46
CA GLN A 68 5.61 -6.62 8.47
C GLN A 68 5.30 -5.77 9.71
N VAL A 69 4.23 -4.98 9.70
CA VAL A 69 3.84 -4.16 10.85
C VAL A 69 3.14 -5.03 11.90
N ASP A 70 3.89 -5.39 12.94
CA ASP A 70 3.37 -6.25 14.02
C ASP A 70 2.10 -5.69 14.66
N GLY A 71 1.09 -6.55 14.79
CA GLY A 71 -0.22 -6.22 15.37
C GLY A 71 -1.09 -5.27 14.54
N ALA A 72 -0.71 -4.89 13.31
CA ALA A 72 -1.59 -4.14 12.43
C ALA A 72 -2.74 -5.04 11.93
N ALA A 73 -3.98 -4.58 12.08
CA ALA A 73 -5.16 -5.30 11.61
C ALA A 73 -5.30 -5.27 10.09
N MET A 74 -4.81 -4.21 9.45
CA MET A 74 -4.86 -4.01 8.00
C MET A 74 -3.91 -2.89 7.56
N MET A 75 -3.65 -2.82 6.25
CA MET A 75 -3.12 -1.62 5.63
C MET A 75 -4.21 -0.58 5.44
N MET A 76 -3.89 0.70 5.66
CA MET A 76 -4.81 1.81 5.43
C MET A 76 -4.14 2.91 4.60
N ASN A 77 -4.86 3.44 3.61
CA ASN A 77 -4.52 4.68 2.91
C ASN A 77 -5.70 5.67 3.03
N ILE A 78 -5.51 6.93 2.63
CA ILE A 78 -6.54 7.98 2.69
C ILE A 78 -6.80 8.62 1.31
N CYS A 79 -6.47 7.92 0.23
CA CYS A 79 -6.58 8.44 -1.13
C CYS A 79 -7.39 7.46 -1.97
N SER A 80 -8.53 7.91 -2.51
CA SER A 80 -9.40 7.07 -3.34
C SER A 80 -8.69 6.49 -4.56
N THR A 81 -7.77 7.23 -5.17
CA THR A 81 -6.93 6.74 -6.28
C THR A 81 -6.00 5.61 -5.82
N CYS A 82 -5.36 5.75 -4.65
CA CYS A 82 -4.56 4.68 -4.07
C CYS A 82 -5.43 3.47 -3.77
N GLN A 83 -6.60 3.68 -3.15
CA GLN A 83 -7.54 2.61 -2.84
C GLN A 83 -7.95 1.82 -4.09
N GLY A 84 -8.33 2.50 -5.18
CA GLY A 84 -8.71 1.84 -6.43
C GLY A 84 -7.56 1.00 -7.00
N ALA A 85 -6.41 1.62 -7.25
CA ALA A 85 -5.24 0.92 -7.83
C ALA A 85 -4.75 -0.24 -6.96
N GLN A 86 -4.75 -0.07 -5.63
CA GLN A 86 -4.33 -1.11 -4.69
C GLN A 86 -5.35 -2.24 -4.59
N SER A 87 -6.65 -1.94 -4.60
CA SER A 87 -7.68 -2.99 -4.54
C SER A 87 -7.65 -3.85 -5.80
N GLU A 88 -7.53 -3.24 -6.98
CA GLU A 88 -7.41 -3.98 -8.23
C GLU A 88 -6.14 -4.85 -8.29
N CYS A 89 -5.01 -4.33 -7.78
CA CYS A 89 -3.77 -5.09 -7.66
C CYS A 89 -3.94 -6.29 -6.73
N GLN A 90 -4.50 -6.05 -5.53
CA GLN A 90 -4.78 -7.10 -4.55
C GLN A 90 -5.68 -8.19 -5.14
N GLU A 91 -6.78 -7.81 -5.80
CA GLU A 91 -7.68 -8.76 -6.47
C GLU A 91 -6.95 -9.63 -7.50
N ARG A 92 -6.06 -9.06 -8.32
CA ARG A 92 -5.26 -9.82 -9.30
C ARG A 92 -4.29 -10.80 -8.63
N LEU A 93 -3.56 -10.35 -7.62
CA LEU A 93 -2.56 -11.17 -6.92
C LEU A 93 -3.22 -12.29 -6.12
N ASP A 94 -4.35 -12.01 -5.48
CA ASP A 94 -5.06 -12.99 -4.65
C ASP A 94 -5.80 -14.03 -5.51
N ALA A 95 -6.25 -13.64 -6.71
CA ALA A 95 -6.91 -14.56 -7.65
C ALA A 95 -5.94 -15.50 -8.37
N ASN A 96 -4.64 -15.19 -8.43
CA ASN A 96 -3.66 -15.97 -9.17
C ASN A 96 -2.36 -16.19 -8.38
N ALA A 97 -2.27 -17.36 -7.74
CA ALA A 97 -1.10 -17.74 -6.94
C ALA A 97 0.20 -17.86 -7.75
N GLU A 98 0.13 -18.25 -9.03
CA GLU A 98 1.32 -18.33 -9.91
C GLU A 98 1.84 -16.92 -10.22
N TYR A 99 0.95 -15.99 -10.55
CA TYR A 99 1.32 -14.60 -10.79
C TYR A 99 1.84 -13.91 -9.51
N ARG A 100 1.22 -14.17 -8.36
CA ARG A 100 1.73 -13.71 -7.07
C ARG A 100 3.12 -14.26 -6.77
N ALA A 101 3.39 -15.53 -7.09
CA ALA A 101 4.72 -16.13 -6.95
C ALA A 101 5.74 -15.41 -7.85
N HIS A 102 5.41 -15.16 -9.12
CA HIS A 102 6.24 -14.39 -10.06
C HIS A 102 6.57 -12.99 -9.53
N VAL A 103 5.57 -12.26 -9.01
CA VAL A 103 5.80 -10.94 -8.40
C VAL A 103 6.70 -11.05 -7.16
N ASN A 104 6.52 -12.09 -6.34
CA ASN A 104 7.34 -12.34 -5.16
C ASN A 104 8.81 -12.67 -5.49
N GLU A 105 9.12 -13.19 -6.69
CA GLU A 105 10.51 -13.36 -7.14
C GLU A 105 11.25 -12.02 -7.16
N THR A 106 10.59 -10.95 -7.58
CA THR A 106 11.17 -9.60 -7.57
C THR A 106 11.30 -9.04 -6.15
N LEU A 107 10.34 -9.34 -5.27
CA LEU A 107 10.37 -8.86 -3.88
C LEU A 107 11.43 -9.56 -3.02
N ALA A 108 11.84 -10.78 -3.40
CA ALA A 108 12.80 -11.58 -2.66
C ALA A 108 14.17 -10.89 -2.47
N ASP A 109 14.61 -10.09 -3.45
CA ASP A 109 15.85 -9.31 -3.36
C ASP A 109 15.85 -8.29 -2.22
N GLU A 110 14.67 -7.86 -1.77
CA GLU A 110 14.48 -6.97 -0.63
C GLU A 110 14.11 -7.71 0.67
N GLY A 111 14.06 -9.04 0.64
CA GLY A 111 13.58 -9.86 1.76
C GLY A 111 12.08 -9.63 2.05
N LEU A 112 11.31 -9.27 1.03
CA LEU A 112 9.88 -9.03 1.12
C LEU A 112 9.10 -10.16 0.43
N THR A 113 7.89 -10.43 0.91
CA THR A 113 6.95 -11.37 0.29
C THR A 113 5.54 -10.86 0.57
N TYR A 114 4.70 -10.81 -0.47
CA TYR A 114 3.28 -10.56 -0.34
C TYR A 114 2.54 -11.90 -0.21
N GLU A 115 1.78 -12.05 0.87
CA GLU A 115 0.97 -13.24 1.18
C GLU A 115 -0.53 -13.00 1.02
#